data_AF-A0A7J6WJ94-F1
#
_entry.id   AF-A0A7J6WJ94-F1
#
_cell.length_a   1.000
_cell.length_b   1.000
_cell.length_c   1.000
_cell.angle_alpha   90.00
_cell.angle_beta   90.00
_cell.angle_gamma   90.00
#
_symmetry.space_group_name_H-M   'P 1'
#
loop_
_entity.id
_entity.type
_entity.pdbx_description
1 polymer ?
#
loop_
_entity_poly.entity_id
_entity_poly.type
_entity_poly.pdbx_seq_one_letter_code
_entity_poly.pdbx_strand_id
1 'polypeptide(L)'
;MADWLSVWPVKSGNPLMVKVWSYLPYAVVWITWKFRNDKVFNEGMSDIHKMEQEVKGIIWYWCGNWLGRKQYHFRALIDDWGG
;
A
#
# COMPACT_ATOMS: atom_id res chain seq x y z
N MET A 1 -13.44 -20.14 -0.63
CA MET A 1 -12.52 -19.02 -0.92
C MET A 1 -11.79 -18.74 0.38
N ALA A 2 -10.49 -18.99 0.46
CA ALA A 2 -9.76 -18.69 1.70
C ALA A 2 -9.84 -17.18 1.96
N ASP A 3 -10.19 -16.77 3.17
CA ASP A 3 -10.15 -15.37 3.56
C ASP A 3 -8.69 -15.02 3.83
N TRP A 4 -7.93 -14.77 2.78
CA TRP A 4 -6.50 -14.47 2.88
C TRP A 4 -6.22 -13.22 3.75
N LEU A 5 -7.23 -12.37 3.96
CA LEU A 5 -7.15 -11.23 4.88
C LEU A 5 -7.28 -11.69 6.34
N SER A 6 -8.01 -12.76 6.64
CA SER A 6 -8.13 -13.31 8.00
C SER A 6 -6.83 -13.94 8.51
N VAL A 7 -5.91 -14.29 7.60
CA VAL A 7 -4.57 -14.80 7.94
C VAL A 7 -3.48 -13.72 7.86
N TRP A 8 -3.84 -12.48 7.50
CA TRP A 8 -2.89 -11.38 7.46
C TRP A 8 -2.37 -11.08 8.87
N PRO A 9 -1.04 -11.06 9.09
CA PRO A 9 -0.48 -10.91 10.42
C PRO A 9 -0.87 -9.56 11.03
N VAL A 10 -1.23 -9.57 12.32
CA VAL A 10 -1.47 -8.35 13.07
C VAL A 10 -0.12 -7.75 13.47
N LYS A 11 0.09 -6.47 13.15
CA LYS A 11 1.28 -5.73 13.56
C LYS A 11 0.97 -4.88 14.78
N SER A 12 1.91 -4.81 15.73
CA SER A 12 1.84 -3.96 16.93
C SER A 12 3.03 -2.99 16.96
N GLY A 13 2.96 -1.97 17.82
CA GLY A 13 4.02 -0.96 17.96
C GLY A 13 3.61 0.40 17.39
N ASN A 14 4.43 0.96 16.50
CA ASN A 14 4.22 2.31 15.96
C ASN A 14 2.83 2.42 15.28
N PRO A 15 1.93 3.33 15.74
CA PRO A 15 0.59 3.49 15.20
C PRO A 15 0.56 3.71 13.68
N LEU A 16 1.56 4.42 13.13
CA LEU A 16 1.72 4.60 11.69
C LEU A 16 1.90 3.26 10.99
N MET A 17 2.85 2.46 11.47
CA MET A 17 3.16 1.15 10.88
C MET A 17 1.98 0.21 10.99
N VAL A 18 1.27 0.19 12.14
CA VAL A 18 0.07 -0.63 12.32
C VAL A 18 -1.00 -0.23 11.29
N LYS A 19 -1.23 1.07 11.10
CA LYS A 19 -2.22 1.57 10.14
C LYS A 19 -1.83 1.21 8.71
N VAL A 20 -0.61 1.54 8.30
CA VAL A 20 -0.05 1.18 6.98
C VAL A 20 -0.15 -0.32 6.73
N TRP A 21 0.23 -1.14 7.71
CA TRP A 21 0.18 -2.60 7.63
C TRP A 21 -1.24 -3.15 7.44
N SER A 22 -2.25 -2.50 8.04
CA SER A 22 -3.65 -2.88 7.84
C SER A 22 -4.17 -2.60 6.43
N TYR A 23 -3.64 -1.57 5.74
CA TYR A 23 -4.06 -1.23 4.36
C TYR A 23 -3.23 -1.94 3.28
N LEU A 24 -2.04 -2.42 3.63
CA LEU A 24 -1.11 -3.05 2.70
C LEU A 24 -1.72 -4.16 1.83
N PRO A 25 -2.43 -5.17 2.37
CA PRO A 25 -2.95 -6.25 1.53
C PRO A 25 -3.99 -5.73 0.53
N TYR A 26 -4.84 -4.79 0.94
CA TYR A 26 -5.84 -4.17 0.06
C TYR A 26 -5.17 -3.36 -1.05
N ALA A 27 -4.12 -2.61 -0.72
CA ALA A 27 -3.39 -1.80 -1.68
C ALA A 27 -2.67 -2.67 -2.72
N VAL A 28 -2.00 -3.74 -2.29
CA VAL A 28 -1.31 -4.67 -3.18
C VAL A 28 -2.30 -5.34 -4.14
N VAL A 29 -3.44 -5.81 -3.65
CA VAL A 29 -4.48 -6.42 -4.50
C VAL A 29 -5.02 -5.41 -5.52
N TRP A 30 -5.32 -4.20 -5.08
CA TRP A 30 -5.83 -3.14 -5.96
C TRP A 30 -4.84 -2.76 -7.05
N ILE A 31 -3.57 -2.51 -6.70
CA ILE A 31 -2.53 -2.14 -7.66
C ILE A 31 -2.25 -3.30 -8.61
N THR A 32 -2.18 -4.54 -8.12
CA THR A 32 -2.00 -5.72 -8.99
C THR A 32 -3.14 -5.85 -9.99
N TRP A 33 -4.40 -5.65 -9.55
CA TRP A 33 -5.56 -5.64 -10.42
C TRP A 33 -5.48 -4.53 -11.48
N LYS A 34 -5.15 -3.30 -11.07
CA LYS A 34 -4.99 -2.15 -11.96
C LYS A 34 -3.91 -2.40 -13.02
N PHE A 35 -2.73 -2.87 -12.61
CA PHE A 35 -1.63 -3.19 -13.52
C PHE A 35 -1.99 -4.31 -14.49
N ARG A 36 -2.68 -5.35 -14.02
CA ARG A 36 -3.15 -6.44 -14.90
C ARG A 36 -4.08 -5.91 -15.98
N ASN A 37 -5.03 -5.04 -15.62
CA ASN A 37 -5.93 -4.44 -16.60
C ASN A 37 -5.18 -3.51 -17.55
N ASP A 38 -4.28 -2.68 -17.04
CA ASP A 38 -3.47 -1.77 -17.85
C ASP A 38 -2.62 -2.53 -18.89
N LYS A 39 -2.00 -3.64 -18.49
CA LYS A 39 -1.28 -4.52 -19.42
C LYS A 39 -2.17 -5.12 -20.51
N VAL A 40 -3.39 -5.51 -20.15
CA VAL A 40 -4.35 -6.12 -21.09
C VAL A 40 -4.88 -5.10 -22.09
N PHE A 41 -5.15 -3.86 -21.66
CA PHE A 41 -5.80 -2.85 -22.50
C PHE A 41 -4.84 -1.87 -23.18
N ASN A 42 -3.63 -1.66 -22.62
CA ASN A 42 -2.69 -0.64 -23.07
C ASN A 42 -1.29 -1.20 -23.42
N GLU A 43 -1.12 -2.53 -23.42
CA GLU A 43 0.18 -3.22 -23.68
C GLU A 43 1.35 -2.69 -22.82
N GLY A 44 1.03 -2.13 -21.65
CA GLY A 44 2.01 -1.47 -20.78
C GLY A 44 3.08 -2.44 -20.24
N MET A 45 4.33 -1.99 -20.24
CA MET A 45 5.41 -2.71 -19.55
C MET A 45 5.21 -2.65 -18.03
N SER A 46 5.39 -3.80 -17.38
CA SER A 46 5.22 -3.96 -15.94
C SER A 46 6.53 -3.61 -15.23
N ASP A 47 6.60 -2.45 -14.59
CA ASP A 47 7.71 -2.06 -13.74
C ASP A 47 7.34 -2.28 -12.26
N ILE A 48 8.04 -3.20 -11.60
CA ILE A 48 7.84 -3.53 -10.18
C ILE A 48 8.08 -2.30 -9.30
N HIS A 49 9.06 -1.45 -9.63
CA HIS A 49 9.33 -0.25 -8.85
C HIS A 49 8.16 0.74 -8.94
N LYS A 50 7.56 0.88 -10.13
CA LYS A 50 6.35 1.67 -10.32
C LYS A 50 5.18 1.11 -9.52
N MET A 51 5.00 -0.21 -9.50
CA MET A 51 3.97 -0.87 -8.68
C MET A 51 4.17 -0.58 -7.18
N GLU A 52 5.40 -0.66 -6.70
CA GLU A 52 5.75 -0.37 -5.30
C GLU A 52 5.42 1.08 -4.94
N GLN A 53 5.80 2.05 -5.79
CA GLN A 53 5.49 3.46 -5.58
C GLN A 53 3.97 3.72 -5.59
N GLU A 54 3.22 3.07 -6.47
CA GLU A 54 1.75 3.19 -6.48
C GLU A 54 1.11 2.58 -5.22
N VAL A 55 1.64 1.47 -4.69
CA VAL A 55 1.20 0.89 -3.41
C VAL A 55 1.45 1.87 -2.27
N LYS A 56 2.64 2.47 -2.18
CA LYS A 56 2.95 3.48 -1.16
C LYS A 56 2.03 4.69 -1.28
N GLY A 57 1.82 5.20 -2.49
CA GLY A 57 0.96 6.34 -2.77
C GLY A 57 -0.51 6.09 -2.41
N ILE A 58 -1.05 4.91 -2.72
CA ILE A 58 -2.45 4.62 -2.42
C ILE A 58 -2.68 4.39 -0.92
N ILE A 59 -1.73 3.75 -0.22
CA ILE A 59 -1.80 3.62 1.24
C ILE A 59 -1.76 5.01 1.89
N TRP A 60 -0.87 5.89 1.42
CA TRP A 60 -0.83 7.28 1.89
C TRP A 60 -2.16 7.99 1.69
N TYR A 61 -2.75 7.88 0.50
CA TYR A 61 -4.03 8.48 0.18
C TYR A 61 -5.15 7.95 1.09
N TRP A 62 -5.25 6.62 1.28
CA TRP A 62 -6.26 6.00 2.15
C TRP A 62 -6.05 6.32 3.63
N CYS A 63 -4.80 6.50 4.05
CA CYS A 63 -4.47 6.90 5.42
C CYS A 63 -4.47 8.42 5.63
N GLY A 64 -4.61 9.24 4.57
CA GLY A 64 -4.29 10.67 4.56
C GLY A 64 -5.01 11.49 5.63
N ASN A 65 -6.29 11.21 5.88
CA ASN A 65 -7.05 11.89 6.94
C ASN A 65 -6.54 11.57 8.36
N TRP A 66 -5.99 10.37 8.56
CA TRP A 66 -5.42 9.95 9.85
C TRP A 66 -3.98 10.45 10.00
N LEU A 67 -3.20 10.43 8.91
CA LEU A 67 -1.80 10.87 8.87
C LEU A 67 -1.65 12.38 9.00
N GLY A 68 -2.51 13.15 8.30
CA GLY A 68 -2.53 14.61 8.39
C GLY A 68 -2.86 15.13 9.80
N ARG A 69 -3.70 14.41 10.55
CA ARG A 69 -3.99 14.72 11.97
C ARG A 69 -2.82 14.45 12.91
N LYS A 70 -1.82 13.66 12.48
CA LYS A 70 -0.67 13.23 13.28
C LYS A 70 0.66 13.81 12.77
N GLN A 71 0.62 14.73 11.80
CA GLN A 71 1.79 15.40 11.22
C GLN A 71 2.84 14.46 10.62
N TYR A 72 2.44 13.25 10.21
CA TYR A 72 3.35 12.38 9.46
C TYR A 72 3.56 12.95 8.05
N HIS A 73 4.74 12.72 7.47
CA HIS A 73 5.06 13.12 6.09
C HIS A 73 5.08 11.90 5.18
N PHE A 74 4.69 12.07 3.91
CA PHE A 74 4.74 11.01 2.90
C PHE A 74 6.16 10.46 2.74
N ARG A 75 7.16 11.33 2.90
CA ARG A 75 8.56 10.96 2.89
C ARG A 75 8.92 9.92 3.95
N ALA A 76 8.34 9.99 5.16
CA ALA A 76 8.55 8.97 6.18
C ALA A 76 8.00 7.59 5.76
N LEU A 77 6.94 7.56 4.95
CA LEU A 77 6.42 6.31 4.39
C LEU A 77 7.31 5.75 3.27
N ILE A 78 7.98 6.62 2.50
CA ILE A 78 8.89 6.22 1.43
C ILE A 78 10.22 5.72 2.00
N ASP A 79 10.80 6.50 2.91
CA ASP A 79 12.16 6.35 3.41
C ASP A 79 12.26 5.22 4.48
N ASP A 80 11.25 5.02 5.32
CA ASP A 80 11.23 3.96 6.37
C ASP A 80 10.49 2.67 5.93
N TRP A 81 10.30 2.48 4.63
CA TRP A 81 9.60 1.30 4.10
C TRP A 81 10.48 0.05 4.19
N GLY A 82 10.39 -0.69 5.30
CA GLY A 82 11.07 -1.98 5.45
C GLY A 82 11.84 -2.17 6.76
N GLY A 83 12.06 -1.09 7.52
CA GLY A 83 12.86 -1.10 8.75
C GLY A 83 13.93 -0.03 8.72
#